data_AF-A0AAD4K617-F1
#
_entry.id   AF-A0AAD4K617-F1
#
_cell.length_a   1.000
_cell.length_b   1.000
_cell.length_c   1.000
_cell.angle_alpha   90.00
_cell.angle_beta   90.00
_cell.angle_gamma   90.00
#
_symmetry.space_group_name_H-M   'P 1'
#
loop_
_entity.id
_entity.type
_entity.pdbx_description
1 polymer ?
#
loop_
_entity_poly.entity_id
_entity_poly.type
_entity_poly.pdbx_seq_one_letter_code
_entity_poly.pdbx_strand_id
1 'polypeptide(L)'
;LTKNLFLIPECLCACLNSQLNNCRLTRLLLSTLFIGVSAEVYYVREGHINNYALNFIVPVPANVRDVSFTWQSLAGRPLPYSLNVVSSDQEALPRPAVNVSQLGEIPTQQQTWAVALRCSGVRAAEVDITISLEVMLNRVLNNVTHLVFRRKKICLLSDGDGDGERDGDELQRTLAGEQDDPQLLETVLPPPTGLITLVVGVTVAMSAVCLLLVVAYCVRGAAAKRQHHQQHGGQPMRTSSFQRLNTQPPGCHASTLGSSAYMSPALLAPVHGAASLPRKPEQQPEEQLHRRISELTVERCRVRLSSLLQEGTFGRVYRGTYNDNQDVLVKTVAQHASQMQVLLLLQEGMLLYGASHPGILSVLGVSIEDHTTPFVLYPAPNQTRNLKLFLLDPACARTVTTIQIVMMVEQLAMALDHLHSHGVVHKDIASRNCIIDDQLRVKLSDSSLSRDLFPADYNCLGDSENRPVKWMSLEALQHKQFSEASDSWAFGVLMWELCTSAKQPYAEVDPFEMEHYLKDGYRLAQPFNCPDELFTIMAYCWALLPGERPTFAQLQSCLSDFYSQITRYV
;
A
#
# COMPACT_ATOMS: atom_id res chain seq x y z
N LEU A 1 -15.92 -2.68 -14.35
CA LEU A 1 -16.39 -1.74 -15.39
C LEU A 1 -15.86 -0.35 -15.06
N THR A 2 -14.63 -0.07 -15.49
CA THR A 2 -13.85 1.11 -15.07
C THR A 2 -14.04 2.21 -16.12
N LYS A 3 -14.67 3.33 -15.75
CA LYS A 3 -14.79 4.51 -16.61
C LYS A 3 -13.60 5.43 -16.31
N ASN A 4 -12.71 5.68 -17.27
CA ASN A 4 -11.64 6.66 -17.09
C ASN A 4 -12.02 7.94 -17.85
N LEU A 5 -12.25 9.04 -17.14
CA LEU A 5 -12.53 10.35 -17.73
C LEU A 5 -11.30 11.25 -17.57
N PHE A 6 -10.83 11.85 -18.66
CA PHE A 6 -9.70 12.76 -18.69
C PHE A 6 -10.19 14.15 -19.12
N LEU A 7 -9.95 15.16 -18.28
CA LEU A 7 -10.20 16.57 -18.60
C LEU A 7 -8.84 17.28 -18.63
N ILE A 8 -8.44 17.77 -19.81
CA ILE A 8 -7.30 18.68 -19.94
C ILE A 8 -7.88 20.08 -20.07
N PRO A 9 -7.59 21.04 -19.17
CA PRO A 9 -7.96 22.42 -19.36
C PRO A 9 -7.09 23.00 -20.48
N GLU A 10 -7.62 22.90 -21.69
CA GLU A 10 -7.86 23.98 -22.66
C GLU A 10 -8.26 23.38 -24.00
N CYS A 11 -7.91 22.12 -24.27
CA CYS A 11 -8.14 21.59 -25.60
C CYS A 11 -8.34 20.08 -25.71
N LEU A 12 -8.53 19.28 -24.64
CA LEU A 12 -8.78 17.84 -24.85
C LEU A 12 -9.70 17.16 -23.83
N CYS A 13 -10.67 16.38 -24.31
CA CYS A 13 -11.49 15.48 -23.50
C CYS A 13 -11.33 14.04 -23.99
N ALA A 14 -10.78 13.17 -23.15
CA ALA A 14 -10.55 11.77 -23.48
C ALA A 14 -11.34 10.82 -22.58
N CYS A 15 -11.92 9.73 -23.11
CA CYS A 15 -12.91 8.87 -22.43
C CYS A 15 -12.64 7.37 -22.68
N LEU A 16 -12.20 6.59 -21.72
CA LEU A 16 -11.94 5.15 -21.93
C LEU A 16 -13.27 4.37 -21.74
N ASN A 17 -13.82 3.73 -22.78
CA ASN A 17 -15.16 3.13 -22.73
C ASN A 17 -15.11 1.60 -22.96
N SER A 18 -15.48 0.80 -21.96
CA SER A 18 -16.02 -0.55 -22.16
C SER A 18 -17.54 -0.47 -21.94
N GLN A 19 -18.30 -0.55 -23.04
CA GLN A 19 -19.76 -0.40 -23.24
C GLN A 19 -20.71 -0.82 -22.08
N LEU A 20 -21.92 -0.28 -21.84
CA LEU A 20 -22.69 0.93 -22.22
C LEU A 20 -23.92 1.04 -21.27
N ASN A 21 -24.22 2.23 -20.71
CA ASN A 21 -25.55 2.87 -20.61
C ASN A 21 -25.56 4.08 -19.65
N ASN A 22 -25.96 5.23 -20.20
CA ASN A 22 -26.42 6.46 -19.54
C ASN A 22 -25.59 7.05 -18.37
N CYS A 23 -24.81 8.10 -18.67
CA CYS A 23 -24.67 9.21 -17.71
C CYS A 23 -24.30 10.51 -18.45
N ARG A 24 -25.25 11.45 -18.53
CA ARG A 24 -24.96 12.86 -18.82
C ARG A 24 -24.31 13.46 -17.57
N LEU A 25 -23.02 13.76 -17.59
CA LEU A 25 -22.37 14.51 -16.51
C LEU A 25 -22.60 16.01 -16.76
N THR A 26 -23.52 16.58 -15.99
CA THR A 26 -23.95 17.99 -16.08
C THR A 26 -22.82 18.91 -15.63
N ARG A 27 -22.22 19.66 -16.56
CA ARG A 27 -21.85 21.10 -16.54
C ARG A 27 -21.31 21.82 -15.26
N LEU A 28 -21.03 21.17 -14.13
CA LEU A 28 -20.99 21.84 -12.82
C LEU A 28 -19.61 22.11 -12.18
N LEU A 29 -18.49 21.87 -12.86
CA LEU A 29 -17.14 22.09 -12.28
C LEU A 29 -16.17 22.83 -13.21
N LEU A 30 -16.66 23.84 -13.93
CA LEU A 30 -15.83 24.73 -14.74
C LEU A 30 -16.16 26.18 -14.40
N SER A 31 -15.70 26.63 -13.24
CA SER A 31 -15.54 28.05 -12.98
C SER A 31 -14.16 28.31 -12.40
N THR A 32 -13.41 29.11 -13.15
CA THR A 32 -12.30 29.99 -12.76
C THR A 32 -10.96 29.34 -12.37
N LEU A 33 -10.00 29.40 -13.30
CA LEU A 33 -8.73 30.10 -13.07
C LEU A 33 -8.12 30.49 -14.43
N PHE A 34 -7.79 31.77 -14.60
CA PHE A 34 -7.17 32.34 -15.80
C PHE A 34 -5.66 32.57 -15.55
N ILE A 35 -4.88 32.35 -16.61
CA ILE A 35 -3.47 32.74 -16.84
C ILE A 35 -2.40 31.78 -16.26
N GLY A 36 -1.79 30.99 -17.16
CA GLY A 36 -0.60 30.16 -16.92
C GLY A 36 -0.93 28.68 -16.73
N VAL A 37 -1.28 27.98 -17.81
CA VAL A 37 -1.93 26.67 -17.77
C VAL A 37 -0.97 25.54 -17.33
N SER A 38 -1.07 25.13 -16.07
CA SER A 38 -0.70 23.80 -15.60
C SER A 38 -1.86 22.85 -15.94
N ALA A 39 -1.66 21.91 -16.85
CA ALA A 39 -2.66 20.88 -17.13
C ALA A 39 -2.63 19.84 -16.00
N GLU A 40 -3.69 19.75 -15.21
CA GLU A 40 -3.83 18.71 -14.19
C GLU A 40 -4.57 17.49 -14.78
N VAL A 41 -3.94 16.31 -14.70
CA VAL A 41 -4.50 15.06 -15.22
C VAL A 41 -5.09 14.27 -14.07
N TYR A 42 -6.38 13.94 -14.19
CA TYR A 42 -7.10 13.23 -13.15
C TYR A 42 -7.57 11.84 -13.59
N TYR A 43 -7.61 10.90 -12.65
CA TYR A 43 -8.14 9.56 -12.81
C TYR A 43 -9.45 9.45 -12.03
N VAL A 44 -10.57 9.26 -12.73
CA VAL A 44 -11.87 9.10 -12.09
C VAL A 44 -12.22 7.62 -12.00
N ARG A 45 -12.47 7.08 -10.81
CA ARG A 45 -13.04 5.73 -10.63
C ARG A 45 -14.25 5.84 -9.73
N GLU A 46 -15.38 5.31 -10.18
CA GLU A 46 -16.64 5.30 -9.41
C GLU A 46 -17.10 6.70 -8.93
N GLY A 47 -16.71 7.76 -9.64
CA GLY A 47 -17.05 9.15 -9.29
C GLY A 47 -16.00 9.88 -8.45
N HIS A 48 -14.93 9.21 -8.00
CA HIS A 48 -13.84 9.81 -7.24
C HIS A 48 -12.69 10.26 -8.14
N ILE A 49 -12.30 11.53 -8.06
CA ILE A 49 -11.23 12.17 -8.83
C ILE A 49 -9.87 11.97 -8.12
N ASN A 50 -8.90 11.34 -8.78
CA ASN A 50 -7.54 11.12 -8.28
C ASN A 50 -6.51 11.98 -9.04
N ASN A 51 -5.64 12.68 -8.32
CA ASN A 51 -4.74 13.69 -8.88
C ASN A 51 -3.37 13.16 -9.36
N TYR A 52 -3.11 11.85 -9.31
CA TYR A 52 -1.80 11.23 -9.63
C TYR A 52 -1.86 10.28 -10.85
N ALA A 53 -2.77 10.55 -11.79
CA ALA A 53 -3.19 9.66 -12.87
C ALA A 53 -2.07 9.14 -13.80
N LEU A 54 -0.98 9.91 -13.98
CA LEU A 54 0.13 9.56 -14.87
C LEU A 54 1.20 8.67 -14.23
N ASN A 55 1.24 8.60 -12.89
CA ASN A 55 2.25 7.82 -12.16
C ASN A 55 1.81 6.37 -11.88
N PHE A 56 0.55 6.05 -12.18
CA PHE A 56 -0.05 4.77 -11.83
C PHE A 56 0.07 3.75 -12.97
N ILE A 57 0.60 2.55 -12.67
CA ILE A 57 0.64 1.42 -13.61
C ILE A 57 -0.63 0.60 -13.38
N VAL A 58 -1.59 0.69 -14.31
CA VAL A 58 -2.86 -0.04 -14.18
C VAL A 58 -2.67 -1.49 -14.67
N PRO A 59 -3.00 -2.52 -13.86
CA PRO A 59 -2.97 -3.90 -14.32
C PRO A 59 -4.09 -4.16 -15.34
N VAL A 60 -3.74 -4.88 -16.40
CA VAL A 60 -4.66 -5.32 -17.47
C VAL A 60 -4.78 -6.85 -17.36
N PRO A 61 -5.95 -7.37 -16.94
CA PRO A 61 -6.19 -8.80 -16.80
C PRO A 61 -5.94 -9.60 -18.10
N ALA A 62 -5.64 -10.88 -17.97
CA ALA A 62 -5.30 -11.75 -19.11
C ALA A 62 -6.41 -11.82 -20.18
N ASN A 63 -7.68 -11.80 -19.77
CA ASN A 63 -8.84 -11.84 -20.65
C ASN A 63 -9.14 -10.53 -21.40
N VAL A 64 -8.56 -9.40 -21.01
CA VAL A 64 -8.79 -8.10 -21.68
C VAL A 64 -7.92 -7.98 -22.93
N ARG A 65 -8.53 -7.98 -24.11
CA ARG A 65 -7.82 -7.97 -25.40
C ARG A 65 -7.53 -6.57 -25.93
N ASP A 66 -8.35 -5.58 -25.57
CA ASP A 66 -8.25 -4.23 -26.11
C ASP A 66 -8.45 -3.19 -25.00
N VAL A 67 -7.73 -2.07 -25.10
CA VAL A 67 -7.87 -0.90 -24.22
C VAL A 67 -8.24 0.30 -25.09
N SER A 68 -9.44 0.84 -24.91
CA SER A 68 -10.01 1.87 -25.79
C SER A 68 -9.92 3.27 -25.21
N PHE A 69 -9.31 4.23 -25.89
CA PHE A 69 -9.22 5.63 -25.51
C PHE A 69 -10.15 6.48 -26.37
N THR A 70 -11.03 7.26 -25.78
CA THR A 70 -11.71 8.35 -26.51
C THR A 70 -10.91 9.61 -26.37
N TRP A 71 -11.01 10.53 -27.31
CA TRP A 71 -10.47 11.88 -27.26
C TRP A 71 -11.40 12.87 -27.98
N GLN A 72 -11.16 14.16 -27.81
CA GLN A 72 -11.85 15.26 -28.47
C GLN A 72 -11.03 16.51 -28.24
N SER A 73 -10.85 17.36 -29.24
CA SER A 73 -10.25 18.68 -29.08
C SER A 73 -11.28 19.69 -28.58
N LEU A 74 -11.00 20.33 -27.44
CA LEU A 74 -11.78 21.44 -26.88
C LEU A 74 -11.27 22.82 -27.36
N ALA A 75 -10.21 22.86 -28.17
CA ALA A 75 -9.60 24.09 -28.71
C ALA A 75 -10.49 24.84 -29.72
N GLY A 76 -11.62 24.25 -30.10
CA GLY A 76 -12.39 24.64 -31.29
C GLY A 76 -11.73 24.29 -32.63
N ARG A 77 -10.54 23.65 -32.63
CA ARG A 77 -9.81 23.19 -33.83
C ARG A 77 -9.11 21.85 -33.58
N PRO A 78 -8.81 21.04 -34.62
CA PRO A 78 -8.04 19.81 -34.45
C PRO A 78 -6.64 20.09 -33.89
N LEU A 79 -6.11 19.15 -33.10
CA LEU A 79 -4.76 19.27 -32.51
C LEU A 79 -3.82 18.19 -33.02
N PRO A 80 -2.63 18.54 -33.54
CA PRO A 80 -1.65 17.55 -33.98
C PRO A 80 -1.15 16.71 -32.81
N TYR A 81 -1.00 15.41 -33.05
CA TYR A 81 -0.47 14.47 -32.06
C TYR A 81 0.55 13.49 -32.65
N SER A 82 1.38 12.94 -31.76
CA SER A 82 2.25 11.78 -32.00
C SER A 82 1.97 10.71 -30.95
N LEU A 83 1.81 9.46 -31.38
CA LEU A 83 1.46 8.31 -30.54
C LEU A 83 2.50 7.20 -30.71
N ASN A 84 3.03 6.74 -29.59
CA ASN A 84 3.94 5.60 -29.52
C ASN A 84 3.49 4.60 -28.44
N VAL A 85 3.57 3.31 -28.75
CA VAL A 85 3.22 2.22 -27.83
C VAL A 85 4.34 1.20 -27.82
N VAL A 86 4.87 0.93 -26.64
CA VAL A 86 6.02 0.03 -26.42
C VAL A 86 5.66 -1.01 -25.35
N SER A 87 6.03 -2.28 -25.59
CA SER A 87 5.96 -3.37 -24.61
C SER A 87 7.36 -3.75 -24.11
N SER A 88 7.48 -4.13 -22.84
CA SER A 88 8.75 -4.52 -22.21
C SER A 88 9.22 -5.93 -22.59
N ASP A 89 8.31 -6.81 -23.00
CA ASP A 89 8.57 -8.20 -23.39
C ASP A 89 7.77 -8.52 -24.67
N GLN A 90 8.47 -8.53 -25.81
CA GLN A 90 7.88 -8.77 -27.13
C GLN A 90 7.60 -10.26 -27.41
N GLU A 91 8.18 -11.18 -26.63
CA GLU A 91 7.92 -12.61 -26.74
C GLU A 91 6.59 -12.97 -26.08
N ALA A 92 6.29 -12.39 -24.92
CA ALA A 92 5.02 -12.58 -24.22
C ALA A 92 3.88 -11.73 -24.82
N LEU A 93 4.18 -10.49 -25.24
CA LEU A 93 3.24 -9.57 -25.85
C LEU A 93 3.88 -8.91 -27.09
N PRO A 94 3.60 -9.44 -28.30
CA PRO A 94 4.02 -8.83 -29.55
C PRO A 94 3.55 -7.37 -29.63
N ARG A 95 4.21 -6.56 -30.47
CA ARG A 95 3.99 -5.12 -30.55
C ARG A 95 2.47 -4.80 -30.62
N PRO A 96 1.92 -4.06 -29.64
CA PRO A 96 0.49 -3.76 -29.62
C PRO A 96 0.02 -3.04 -30.89
N ALA A 97 -1.06 -3.53 -31.49
CA ALA A 97 -1.67 -2.86 -32.64
C ALA A 97 -2.55 -1.70 -32.18
N VAL A 98 -2.60 -0.62 -32.95
CA VAL A 98 -3.43 0.55 -32.66
C VAL A 98 -4.31 0.83 -33.87
N ASN A 99 -5.57 1.19 -33.64
CA ASN A 99 -6.53 1.49 -34.71
C ASN A 99 -6.57 2.97 -35.15
N VAL A 100 -5.53 3.73 -34.81
CA VAL A 100 -5.29 5.10 -35.28
C VAL A 100 -3.84 5.25 -35.74
N SER A 101 -3.56 6.24 -36.57
CA SER A 101 -2.20 6.52 -37.05
C SER A 101 -1.29 6.99 -35.93
N GLN A 102 0.00 6.71 -36.04
CA GLN A 102 1.03 7.20 -35.11
C GLN A 102 1.16 8.72 -35.13
N LEU A 103 0.89 9.35 -36.27
CA LEU A 103 0.83 10.80 -36.42
C LEU A 103 -0.55 11.17 -36.97
N GLY A 104 -1.21 12.17 -36.40
CA GLY A 104 -2.54 12.58 -36.82
C GLY A 104 -3.02 13.85 -36.13
N GLU A 105 -4.32 14.11 -36.23
CA GLU A 105 -4.98 15.23 -35.55
C GLU A 105 -6.11 14.73 -34.66
N ILE A 106 -6.17 15.23 -33.43
CA ILE A 106 -7.23 14.95 -32.48
C ILE A 106 -8.46 15.74 -32.93
N PRO A 107 -9.59 15.09 -33.24
CA PRO A 107 -10.76 15.72 -33.84
C PRO A 107 -11.51 16.62 -32.85
N THR A 108 -12.24 17.62 -33.34
CA THR A 108 -13.10 18.49 -32.51
C THR A 108 -14.37 17.79 -32.02
N GLN A 109 -14.69 16.61 -32.54
CA GLN A 109 -15.77 15.74 -32.07
C GLN A 109 -15.21 14.56 -31.30
N GLN A 110 -16.00 14.00 -30.38
CA GLN A 110 -15.60 12.86 -29.58
C GLN A 110 -15.35 11.62 -30.47
N GLN A 111 -14.15 11.04 -30.39
CA GLN A 111 -13.76 9.84 -31.15
C GLN A 111 -13.04 8.84 -30.26
N THR A 112 -13.36 7.54 -30.41
CA THR A 112 -12.71 6.43 -29.69
C THR A 112 -11.74 5.65 -30.58
N TRP A 113 -10.55 5.38 -30.06
CA TRP A 113 -9.51 4.51 -30.61
C TRP A 113 -9.12 3.44 -29.57
N ALA A 114 -8.32 2.46 -29.94
CA ALA A 114 -7.96 1.33 -29.08
C ALA A 114 -6.55 0.79 -29.36
N VAL A 115 -5.96 0.23 -28.30
CA VAL A 115 -4.71 -0.52 -28.31
C VAL A 115 -5.03 -2.00 -28.07
N ALA A 116 -4.70 -2.86 -29.03
CA ALA A 116 -4.86 -4.30 -28.95
C ALA A 116 -3.68 -4.92 -28.20
N LEU A 117 -3.97 -5.59 -27.08
CA LEU A 117 -3.03 -6.21 -26.15
C LEU A 117 -3.14 -7.74 -26.20
N ARG A 118 -2.86 -8.31 -27.36
CA ARG A 118 -2.95 -9.76 -27.60
C ARG A 118 -1.67 -10.46 -27.18
N CYS A 119 -1.73 -11.23 -26.10
CA CYS A 119 -0.61 -12.07 -25.68
C CYS A 119 -0.32 -13.14 -26.72
N SER A 120 0.95 -13.50 -26.88
CA SER A 120 1.39 -14.54 -27.82
C SER A 120 0.95 -15.95 -27.43
N GLY A 121 0.71 -16.18 -26.12
CA GLY A 121 0.41 -17.49 -25.56
C GLY A 121 1.63 -18.42 -25.44
N VAL A 122 2.81 -18.03 -25.93
CA VAL A 122 4.02 -18.85 -25.88
C VAL A 122 4.87 -18.61 -24.63
N ARG A 123 4.61 -17.52 -23.91
CA ARG A 123 5.37 -17.11 -22.71
C ARG A 123 4.43 -16.45 -21.72
N ALA A 124 4.39 -16.97 -20.49
CA ALA A 124 3.69 -16.33 -19.39
C ALA A 124 4.59 -15.24 -18.77
N ALA A 125 4.10 -14.00 -18.72
CA ALA A 125 4.81 -12.88 -18.13
C ALA A 125 3.83 -11.74 -17.79
N GLU A 126 4.22 -10.91 -16.81
CA GLU A 126 3.66 -9.57 -16.66
C GLU A 126 4.43 -8.61 -17.57
N VAL A 127 3.76 -8.03 -18.54
CA VAL A 127 4.37 -7.15 -19.55
C VAL A 127 3.99 -5.71 -19.30
N ASP A 128 4.98 -4.87 -19.03
CA ASP A 128 4.78 -3.42 -18.92
C ASP A 128 4.60 -2.82 -20.31
N ILE A 129 3.56 -2.01 -20.46
CA ILE A 129 3.19 -1.32 -21.68
C ILE A 129 3.21 0.18 -21.39
N THR A 130 3.94 0.92 -22.21
CA THR A 130 3.98 2.38 -22.14
C THR A 130 3.36 2.96 -23.41
N ILE A 131 2.33 3.77 -23.23
CA ILE A 131 1.62 4.51 -24.29
C ILE A 131 1.98 5.98 -24.11
N SER A 132 2.76 6.52 -25.03
CA SER A 132 3.19 7.92 -25.03
C SER A 132 2.40 8.68 -26.10
N LEU A 133 1.65 9.69 -25.68
CA LEU A 133 0.90 10.59 -26.55
C LEU A 133 1.42 12.01 -26.36
N GLU A 134 1.95 12.60 -27.43
CA GLU A 134 2.40 13.98 -27.45
C GLU A 134 1.39 14.82 -28.22
N VAL A 135 0.90 15.91 -27.62
CA VAL A 135 -0.08 16.80 -28.24
C VAL A 135 0.51 18.19 -28.37
N MET A 136 0.49 18.73 -29.58
CA MET A 136 1.02 20.06 -29.88
C MET A 136 -0.10 21.11 -29.82
N LEU A 137 -0.15 21.89 -28.74
CA LEU A 137 -1.19 22.91 -28.53
C LEU A 137 -1.00 24.15 -29.42
N ASN A 138 0.25 24.54 -29.64
CA ASN A 138 0.61 25.65 -30.52
C ASN A 138 1.96 25.40 -31.19
N ARG A 139 1.96 25.32 -32.53
CA ARG A 139 3.17 25.12 -33.35
C ARG A 139 4.16 26.29 -33.29
N VAL A 140 3.69 27.51 -33.03
CA VAL A 140 4.53 28.73 -33.01
C VAL A 140 5.27 28.90 -31.67
N LEU A 141 4.66 28.45 -30.57
CA LEU A 141 5.22 28.57 -29.21
C LEU A 141 5.88 27.27 -28.72
N ASN A 142 5.92 26.23 -29.55
CA ASN A 142 6.41 24.87 -29.24
C ASN A 142 5.85 24.30 -27.92
N ASN A 143 4.58 24.59 -27.63
CA ASN A 143 3.92 24.14 -26.40
C ASN A 143 3.40 22.71 -26.62
N VAL A 144 4.19 21.73 -26.17
CA VAL A 144 3.91 20.29 -26.30
C VAL A 144 3.51 19.72 -24.95
N THR A 145 2.35 19.08 -24.91
CA THR A 145 1.89 18.32 -23.74
C THR A 145 2.24 16.85 -23.94
N HIS A 146 3.04 16.30 -23.03
CA HIS A 146 3.42 14.88 -23.04
C HIS A 146 2.54 14.10 -22.06
N LEU A 147 1.83 13.09 -22.55
CA LEU A 147 0.98 12.19 -21.76
C LEU A 147 1.57 10.78 -21.84
N VAL A 148 1.88 10.20 -20.68
CA VAL A 148 2.45 8.85 -20.60
C VAL A 148 1.52 7.97 -19.78
N PHE A 149 0.95 6.96 -20.41
CA PHE A 149 0.10 5.97 -19.75
C PHE A 149 0.84 4.65 -19.62
N ARG A 150 0.98 4.17 -18.38
CA ARG A 150 1.62 2.88 -18.08
C ARG A 150 0.57 1.82 -17.74
N ARG A 151 0.68 0.65 -18.35
CA ARG A 151 -0.18 -0.51 -18.11
C ARG A 151 0.67 -1.73 -17.87
N LYS A 152 0.17 -2.69 -17.11
CA LYS A 152 0.83 -3.97 -16.89
C LYS A 152 -0.09 -5.10 -17.33
N LYS A 153 0.19 -5.69 -18.49
CA LYS A 153 -0.61 -6.78 -19.06
C LYS A 153 -0.17 -8.12 -18.48
N ILE A 154 -1.11 -8.88 -17.96
CA ILE A 154 -0.87 -10.27 -17.56
C ILE A 154 -1.02 -11.14 -18.79
N CYS A 155 0.06 -11.81 -19.22
CA CYS A 155 0.05 -12.82 -20.27
C CYS A 155 0.25 -14.20 -19.68
N LEU A 156 -0.58 -15.15 -20.11
CA LEU A 156 -0.55 -16.54 -19.67
C LEU A 156 -0.10 -17.44 -20.84
N LEU A 157 0.44 -18.61 -20.51
CA LEU A 157 0.69 -19.66 -21.49
C LEU A 157 -0.65 -20.17 -22.02
N SER A 158 -0.71 -20.40 -23.33
CA SER A 158 -1.81 -21.15 -23.93
C SER A 158 -1.57 -22.61 -23.61
N ASP A 159 -2.38 -23.21 -22.74
CA ASP A 159 -2.41 -24.66 -22.59
C ASP A 159 -2.84 -25.23 -23.94
N GLY A 160 -1.94 -25.98 -24.58
CA GLY A 160 -2.28 -26.74 -25.77
C GLY A 160 -3.13 -27.94 -25.37
N ASP A 161 -4.45 -27.77 -25.31
CA ASP A 161 -5.39 -28.81 -25.76
C ASP A 161 -6.78 -28.21 -26.01
N GLY A 162 -7.41 -28.69 -27.08
CA GLY A 162 -8.42 -27.98 -27.85
C GLY A 162 -9.83 -27.88 -27.25
N ASP A 163 -10.52 -26.83 -27.69
CA ASP A 163 -11.88 -26.95 -28.18
C ASP A 163 -11.97 -26.22 -29.51
N GLY A 164 -12.20 -27.00 -30.56
CA GLY A 164 -12.56 -26.47 -31.86
C GLY A 164 -14.05 -26.16 -31.87
N GLU A 165 -14.40 -24.88 -31.94
CA GLU A 165 -15.62 -24.46 -32.60
C GLU A 165 -15.26 -23.81 -33.94
N ARG A 166 -15.61 -24.54 -34.99
CA ARG A 166 -15.68 -24.04 -36.36
C ARG A 166 -16.72 -22.92 -36.38
N ASP A 167 -16.35 -21.78 -36.91
CA ASP A 167 -17.22 -21.12 -37.87
C ASP A 167 -16.37 -20.72 -39.07
N GLY A 168 -16.72 -21.31 -40.20
CA GLY A 168 -16.04 -21.13 -41.47
C GLY A 168 -16.58 -19.91 -42.21
N ASP A 169 -15.66 -19.24 -42.88
CA ASP A 169 -15.79 -18.85 -44.28
C ASP A 169 -17.02 -18.02 -44.69
N GLU A 170 -16.86 -16.69 -44.68
CA GLU A 170 -17.44 -15.85 -45.73
C GLU A 170 -16.64 -14.53 -45.83
N LEU A 171 -15.83 -14.41 -46.88
CA LEU A 171 -16.06 -13.45 -47.97
C LEU A 171 -14.76 -13.13 -48.72
N GLN A 172 -14.46 -13.95 -49.74
CA GLN A 172 -13.64 -13.53 -50.86
C GLN A 172 -14.53 -12.88 -51.93
N ARG A 173 -14.03 -11.76 -52.49
CA ARG A 173 -14.39 -11.12 -53.78
C ARG A 173 -15.49 -10.06 -53.76
N THR A 174 -15.04 -8.80 -53.76
CA THR A 174 -15.40 -7.70 -54.69
C THR A 174 -14.56 -6.50 -54.23
N LEU A 175 -13.72 -5.80 -55.00
CA LEU A 175 -13.55 -5.63 -56.44
C LEU A 175 -12.06 -5.39 -56.73
N ALA A 176 -11.59 -5.96 -57.84
CA ALA A 176 -10.40 -5.53 -58.55
C ALA A 176 -10.77 -4.44 -59.58
N GLY A 177 -9.83 -3.52 -59.80
CA GLY A 177 -9.83 -2.43 -60.79
C GLY A 177 -9.02 -1.28 -60.18
N GLU A 178 -7.93 -0.76 -60.73
CA GLU A 178 -7.32 -0.70 -62.07
C GLU A 178 -5.79 -0.69 -61.87
N GLN A 179 -4.98 -1.53 -62.53
CA GLN A 179 -4.42 -1.41 -63.88
C GLN A 179 -3.21 -0.45 -63.97
N ASP A 180 -2.05 -1.04 -64.33
CA ASP A 180 -0.73 -0.41 -64.53
C ASP A 180 -0.73 0.75 -65.55
N ASP A 181 0.12 1.76 -65.31
CA ASP A 181 0.94 2.36 -66.37
C ASP A 181 2.24 2.98 -65.79
N PRO A 182 3.40 2.90 -66.50
CA PRO A 182 4.73 3.23 -65.97
C PRO A 182 5.27 4.59 -66.44
N GLN A 183 6.43 4.96 -65.89
CA GLN A 183 7.34 6.06 -66.28
C GLN A 183 6.98 7.48 -65.80
N LEU A 184 7.76 7.99 -64.83
CA LEU A 184 8.62 9.14 -65.15
C LEU A 184 9.87 9.17 -64.27
N LEU A 185 10.98 9.34 -64.97
CA LEU A 185 12.36 9.46 -64.53
C LEU A 185 12.59 10.88 -64.01
N GLU A 186 13.16 11.04 -62.81
CA GLU A 186 14.01 12.19 -62.53
C GLU A 186 15.19 11.82 -61.63
N THR A 187 16.36 12.18 -62.14
CA THR A 187 17.72 11.86 -61.72
C THR A 187 18.24 12.81 -60.65
N VAL A 188 18.89 12.31 -59.60
CA VAL A 188 19.93 13.05 -58.86
C VAL A 188 21.06 12.10 -58.44
N LEU A 189 22.29 12.39 -58.89
CA LEU A 189 23.54 11.72 -58.50
C LEU A 189 23.91 11.94 -57.01
N PRO A 190 24.72 11.06 -56.37
CA PRO A 190 25.22 11.26 -55.01
C PRO A 190 26.58 11.98 -54.95
N PRO A 191 26.89 12.75 -53.89
CA PRO A 191 28.25 13.16 -53.53
C PRO A 191 28.84 12.27 -52.38
N PRO A 192 30.15 12.38 -52.10
CA PRO A 192 30.96 11.27 -51.59
C PRO A 192 30.99 11.21 -50.06
N THR A 193 30.61 10.08 -49.46
CA THR A 193 30.60 9.89 -47.99
C THR A 193 31.24 8.58 -47.51
N GLY A 194 32.02 7.91 -48.38
CA GLY A 194 32.67 6.64 -48.05
C GLY A 194 33.78 6.74 -46.99
N LEU A 195 34.44 7.90 -46.85
CA LEU A 195 35.52 8.05 -45.86
C LEU A 195 35.01 8.31 -44.44
N ILE A 196 33.91 9.06 -44.30
CA ILE A 196 33.35 9.43 -42.99
C ILE A 196 32.66 8.23 -42.34
N THR A 197 31.93 7.43 -43.12
CA THR A 197 31.29 6.19 -42.65
C THR A 197 32.30 5.15 -42.18
N LEU A 198 33.47 5.07 -42.84
CA LEU A 198 34.53 4.14 -42.47
C LEU A 198 35.25 4.57 -41.17
N VAL A 199 35.51 5.86 -40.98
CA VAL A 199 36.11 6.38 -39.73
C VAL A 199 35.14 6.24 -38.55
N VAL A 200 33.86 6.51 -38.73
CA VAL A 200 32.84 6.32 -37.68
C VAL A 200 32.67 4.82 -37.36
N GLY A 201 32.68 3.95 -38.38
CA GLY A 201 32.62 2.51 -38.17
C GLY A 201 33.82 1.95 -37.37
N VAL A 202 35.04 2.39 -37.71
CA VAL A 202 36.26 1.95 -37.01
C VAL A 202 36.30 2.48 -35.57
N THR A 203 35.89 3.72 -35.33
CA THR A 203 35.87 4.29 -33.97
C THR A 203 34.84 3.58 -33.08
N VAL A 204 33.65 3.28 -33.61
CA VAL A 204 32.63 2.50 -32.89
C VAL A 204 33.13 1.08 -32.61
N ALA A 205 33.76 0.41 -33.57
CA ALA A 205 34.32 -0.93 -33.38
C ALA A 205 35.43 -0.95 -32.31
N MET A 206 36.35 0.02 -32.34
CA MET A 206 37.41 0.13 -31.34
C MET A 206 36.86 0.43 -29.95
N SER A 207 35.82 1.27 -29.84
CA SER A 207 35.15 1.55 -28.57
C SER A 207 34.46 0.31 -27.99
N ALA A 208 33.83 -0.52 -28.85
CA ALA A 208 33.20 -1.77 -28.44
C ALA A 208 34.24 -2.80 -27.98
N VAL A 209 35.37 -2.93 -28.68
CA VAL A 209 36.47 -3.82 -28.25
C VAL A 209 37.06 -3.37 -26.93
N CYS A 210 37.26 -2.05 -26.73
CA CYS A 210 37.78 -1.52 -25.48
C CYS A 210 36.80 -1.77 -24.32
N LEU A 211 35.49 -1.59 -24.55
CA LEU A 211 34.45 -1.91 -23.57
C LEU A 211 34.44 -3.41 -23.21
N LEU A 212 34.58 -4.30 -24.19
CA LEU A 212 34.66 -5.74 -23.96
C LEU A 212 35.91 -6.14 -23.17
N LEU A 213 37.05 -5.48 -23.41
CA LEU A 213 38.28 -5.70 -22.63
C LEU A 213 38.15 -5.20 -21.19
N VAL A 214 37.49 -4.06 -20.97
CA VAL A 214 37.20 -3.55 -19.62
C VAL A 214 36.23 -4.47 -18.88
N VAL A 215 35.18 -4.96 -19.54
CA VAL A 215 34.26 -5.95 -18.97
C VAL A 215 35.00 -7.25 -18.65
N ALA A 216 35.85 -7.74 -19.55
CA ALA A 216 36.66 -8.95 -19.31
C ALA A 216 37.65 -8.75 -18.15
N TYR A 217 38.26 -7.57 -18.02
CA TYR A 217 39.14 -7.22 -16.90
C TYR A 217 38.37 -7.13 -15.58
N CYS A 218 37.19 -6.50 -15.58
CA CYS A 218 36.32 -6.40 -14.40
C CYS A 218 35.78 -7.78 -13.97
N VAL A 219 35.44 -8.64 -14.93
CA VAL A 219 34.99 -10.01 -14.67
C VAL A 219 36.14 -10.88 -14.15
N ARG A 220 37.37 -10.75 -14.68
CA ARG A 220 38.56 -11.42 -14.13
C ARG A 220 38.92 -10.93 -12.73
N GLY A 221 38.81 -9.62 -12.46
CA GLY A 221 39.00 -9.05 -11.12
C GLY A 221 37.92 -9.50 -10.11
N ALA A 222 36.67 -9.65 -10.57
CA ALA A 222 35.57 -10.17 -9.75
C ALA A 222 35.67 -11.69 -9.53
N ALA A 223 36.18 -12.45 -10.51
CA ALA A 223 36.42 -13.89 -10.38
C ALA A 223 37.59 -14.19 -9.41
N ALA A 224 38.66 -13.39 -9.44
CA ALA A 224 39.75 -13.47 -8.46
C ALA A 224 39.29 -13.13 -7.03
N LYS A 225 38.30 -12.24 -6.86
CA LYS A 225 37.65 -11.97 -5.56
C LYS A 225 36.66 -13.05 -5.12
N ARG A 226 36.06 -13.81 -6.04
CA ARG A 226 35.08 -14.87 -5.73
C ARG A 226 35.74 -16.18 -5.26
N GLN A 227 36.97 -16.49 -5.67
CA GLN A 227 37.66 -17.70 -5.18
C GLN A 227 37.98 -17.66 -3.67
N HIS A 228 38.01 -16.48 -3.04
CA HIS A 228 38.24 -16.37 -1.60
C HIS A 228 36.95 -16.41 -0.73
N HIS A 229 35.76 -16.48 -1.36
CA HIS A 229 34.48 -16.36 -0.66
C HIS A 229 33.47 -17.47 -0.99
N GLN A 230 33.91 -18.53 -1.66
CA GLN A 230 33.02 -19.58 -2.18
C GLN A 230 33.37 -20.97 -1.64
N GLN A 231 33.62 -21.08 -0.32
CA GLN A 231 33.69 -22.38 0.34
C GLN A 231 32.41 -22.78 1.10
N HIS A 232 31.39 -21.93 1.29
CA HIS A 232 30.09 -22.38 1.78
C HIS A 232 28.93 -21.70 1.05
N GLY A 233 28.14 -22.49 0.32
CA GLY A 233 27.12 -22.05 -0.63
C GLY A 233 25.68 -22.27 -0.16
N GLY A 234 24.75 -21.68 -0.92
CA GLY A 234 23.29 -21.88 -0.87
C GLY A 234 22.58 -21.06 -1.96
N GLN A 235 21.60 -21.69 -2.65
CA GLN A 235 20.98 -21.29 -3.93
C GLN A 235 19.90 -20.19 -3.85
N PRO A 236 19.52 -19.51 -4.96
CA PRO A 236 18.45 -18.51 -5.00
C PRO A 236 17.03 -19.11 -5.18
N MET A 237 16.04 -18.42 -4.61
CA MET A 237 14.68 -18.88 -4.27
C MET A 237 13.58 -18.35 -5.21
N ARG A 238 12.51 -19.15 -5.37
CA ARG A 238 11.28 -18.90 -6.16
C ARG A 238 10.33 -17.90 -5.48
N THR A 239 9.58 -17.13 -6.27
CA THR A 239 8.55 -16.16 -5.84
C THR A 239 7.23 -16.85 -5.47
N SER A 240 6.64 -16.47 -4.34
CA SER A 240 5.45 -17.08 -3.70
C SER A 240 4.12 -16.47 -4.15
N SER A 241 3.12 -17.32 -4.35
CA SER A 241 1.73 -17.05 -4.75
C SER A 241 0.81 -16.65 -3.58
N PHE A 242 -0.14 -15.74 -3.83
CA PHE A 242 -1.21 -15.36 -2.90
C PHE A 242 -2.18 -16.52 -2.62
N GLN A 243 -2.66 -16.63 -1.38
CA GLN A 243 -3.64 -17.65 -0.96
C GLN A 243 -5.00 -17.01 -0.73
N ARG A 244 -6.05 -17.59 -1.33
CA ARG A 244 -7.46 -17.32 -0.99
C ARG A 244 -7.84 -18.27 0.14
N LEU A 245 -8.10 -17.75 1.34
CA LEU A 245 -8.60 -18.57 2.45
C LEU A 245 -10.09 -18.85 2.22
N ASN A 246 -10.42 -20.13 2.12
CA ASN A 246 -11.81 -20.60 2.08
C ASN A 246 -12.26 -20.82 3.52
N THR A 247 -13.13 -19.97 4.05
CA THR A 247 -13.65 -20.13 5.41
C THR A 247 -14.73 -21.21 5.43
N GLN A 248 -14.32 -22.46 5.67
CA GLN A 248 -15.18 -23.51 6.22
C GLN A 248 -14.55 -24.00 7.54
N PRO A 249 -15.30 -24.07 8.65
CA PRO A 249 -14.75 -24.48 9.93
C PRO A 249 -14.57 -26.01 9.99
N PRO A 250 -13.38 -26.53 10.34
CA PRO A 250 -13.26 -27.82 10.99
C PRO A 250 -13.53 -27.62 12.49
N GLY A 251 -14.54 -28.30 13.02
CA GLY A 251 -14.93 -28.20 14.42
C GLY A 251 -13.83 -28.69 15.37
N CYS A 252 -13.44 -27.83 16.31
CA CYS A 252 -12.74 -28.26 17.51
C CYS A 252 -13.72 -29.03 18.40
N HIS A 253 -13.49 -30.34 18.55
CA HIS A 253 -14.28 -31.20 19.42
C HIS A 253 -14.06 -30.83 20.90
N ALA A 254 -15.00 -30.09 21.48
CA ALA A 254 -15.20 -30.05 22.93
C ALA A 254 -16.26 -31.09 23.31
N SER A 255 -15.84 -32.10 24.07
CA SER A 255 -16.70 -33.15 24.62
C SER A 255 -17.46 -32.65 25.84
N THR A 256 -18.79 -32.51 25.79
CA THR A 256 -19.68 -32.78 26.95
C THR A 256 -21.15 -32.94 26.55
N LEU A 257 -21.80 -33.93 27.19
CA LEU A 257 -23.20 -34.36 27.08
C LEU A 257 -24.22 -33.26 27.45
N GLY A 258 -25.41 -33.30 26.83
CA GLY A 258 -26.65 -32.85 27.50
C GLY A 258 -27.77 -32.28 26.61
N SER A 259 -28.60 -33.15 26.04
CA SER A 259 -30.04 -33.03 25.72
C SER A 259 -30.68 -31.71 25.22
N SER A 260 -31.08 -31.76 23.94
CA SER A 260 -32.41 -31.45 23.35
C SER A 260 -33.38 -30.49 24.09
N ALA A 261 -33.76 -29.39 23.42
CA ALA A 261 -35.15 -29.20 22.94
C ALA A 261 -35.27 -27.92 22.09
N TYR A 262 -35.93 -28.06 20.94
CA TYR A 262 -36.43 -27.00 20.07
C TYR A 262 -37.43 -26.10 20.81
N MET A 263 -37.43 -24.79 20.52
CA MET A 263 -38.60 -24.03 20.04
C MET A 263 -38.30 -22.52 19.95
N SER A 264 -38.79 -21.92 18.86
CA SER A 264 -39.12 -20.51 18.68
C SER A 264 -40.53 -20.49 18.07
N PRO A 265 -41.31 -19.40 17.99
CA PRO A 265 -41.16 -18.05 18.55
C PRO A 265 -42.46 -17.52 19.25
N ALA A 266 -42.42 -16.37 19.92
CA ALA A 266 -43.55 -15.41 19.93
C ALA A 266 -43.21 -14.06 20.60
N LEU A 267 -43.70 -12.99 19.96
CA LEU A 267 -43.84 -11.62 20.45
C LEU A 267 -44.66 -11.54 21.75
N LEU A 268 -44.25 -10.67 22.68
CA LEU A 268 -45.15 -9.91 23.58
C LEU A 268 -44.43 -8.67 24.15
N ALA A 269 -45.22 -7.61 24.31
CA ALA A 269 -44.86 -6.24 24.66
C ALA A 269 -44.55 -6.05 26.18
N PRO A 270 -44.15 -4.83 26.63
CA PRO A 270 -43.27 -4.62 27.78
C PRO A 270 -43.97 -4.58 29.14
N VAL A 271 -43.24 -4.94 30.20
CA VAL A 271 -43.60 -4.61 31.59
C VAL A 271 -42.40 -3.97 32.29
N HIS A 272 -42.67 -2.84 32.92
CA HIS A 272 -41.75 -2.00 33.67
C HIS A 272 -41.21 -2.66 34.94
N GLY A 273 -40.00 -2.25 35.34
CA GLY A 273 -39.63 -2.13 36.76
C GLY A 273 -38.41 -2.93 37.20
N ALA A 274 -37.21 -2.43 36.92
CA ALA A 274 -36.05 -2.68 37.77
C ALA A 274 -35.23 -1.38 37.86
N ALA A 275 -35.00 -0.94 39.09
CA ALA A 275 -34.43 0.34 39.44
C ALA A 275 -33.06 0.58 38.80
N SER A 276 -32.94 1.67 38.04
CA SER A 276 -31.67 2.21 37.58
C SER A 276 -30.95 2.89 38.76
N LEU A 277 -29.80 2.35 39.13
CA LEU A 277 -28.76 3.11 39.84
C LEU A 277 -28.47 4.41 39.05
N PRO A 278 -28.18 5.54 39.73
CA PRO A 278 -27.91 6.79 39.04
C PRO A 278 -26.64 6.64 38.20
N ARG A 279 -26.83 6.56 36.88
CA ARG A 279 -25.77 6.65 35.89
C ARG A 279 -25.15 8.04 36.05
N LYS A 280 -23.91 8.11 36.54
CA LYS A 280 -23.15 9.38 36.56
C LYS A 280 -23.22 9.99 35.16
N PRO A 281 -23.47 11.31 35.02
CA PRO A 281 -23.51 11.94 33.70
C PRO A 281 -22.16 11.71 33.00
N GLU A 282 -22.21 11.16 31.78
CA GLU A 282 -21.03 11.03 30.91
C GLU A 282 -20.47 12.43 30.66
N GLN A 283 -19.31 12.71 31.25
CA GLN A 283 -18.61 14.00 31.11
C GLN A 283 -18.11 14.15 29.67
N GLN A 284 -18.09 15.39 29.16
CA GLN A 284 -17.67 15.65 27.79
C GLN A 284 -16.21 15.21 27.55
N PRO A 285 -15.84 14.67 26.37
CA PRO A 285 -14.49 14.17 26.10
C PRO A 285 -13.35 15.17 26.38
N GLU A 286 -13.60 16.47 26.14
CA GLU A 286 -12.62 17.54 26.39
C GLU A 286 -12.37 17.75 27.89
N GLU A 287 -13.42 17.76 28.71
CA GLU A 287 -13.29 17.87 30.17
C GLU A 287 -12.51 16.70 30.76
N GLN A 288 -12.70 15.49 30.21
CA GLN A 288 -11.94 14.31 30.62
C GLN A 288 -10.45 14.45 30.26
N LEU A 289 -10.12 14.96 29.08
CA LEU A 289 -8.73 15.18 28.67
C LEU A 289 -8.03 16.22 29.55
N HIS A 290 -8.66 17.38 29.77
CA HIS A 290 -8.12 18.44 30.62
C HIS A 290 -7.84 17.95 32.04
N ARG A 291 -8.74 17.15 32.60
CA ARG A 291 -8.55 16.52 33.91
C ARG A 291 -7.34 15.60 33.94
N ARG A 292 -7.20 14.69 32.95
CA ARG A 292 -6.06 13.76 32.88
C ARG A 292 -4.73 14.49 32.77
N ILE A 293 -4.68 15.54 31.95
CA ILE A 293 -3.49 16.39 31.81
C ILE A 293 -3.14 17.07 33.13
N SER A 294 -4.14 17.62 33.83
CA SER A 294 -3.93 18.26 35.13
C SER A 294 -3.40 17.28 36.19
N GLU A 295 -3.87 16.03 36.19
CA GLU A 295 -3.43 14.98 37.12
C GLU A 295 -1.96 14.55 36.88
N LEU A 296 -1.47 14.68 35.64
CA LEU A 296 -0.11 14.29 35.23
C LEU A 296 0.85 15.46 34.98
N THR A 297 0.45 16.69 35.31
CA THR A 297 1.28 17.86 35.00
C THR A 297 2.61 17.82 35.77
N VAL A 298 3.71 18.01 35.05
CA VAL A 298 5.07 18.10 35.62
C VAL A 298 5.77 19.39 35.18
N GLU A 299 6.64 19.90 36.05
CA GLU A 299 7.49 21.06 35.76
C GLU A 299 8.55 20.71 34.71
N ARG A 300 8.71 21.54 33.67
CA ARG A 300 9.67 21.30 32.58
C ARG A 300 11.11 21.21 33.06
N CYS A 301 11.48 22.02 34.06
CA CYS A 301 12.85 22.07 34.59
C CYS A 301 13.32 20.75 35.22
N ARG A 302 12.39 19.85 35.55
CA ARG A 302 12.68 18.50 36.08
C ARG A 302 12.94 17.46 35.00
N VAL A 303 12.81 17.84 33.72
CA VAL A 303 13.03 16.98 32.57
C VAL A 303 14.25 17.48 31.81
N ARG A 304 15.29 16.64 31.71
CA ARG A 304 16.48 16.94 30.91
C ARG A 304 16.51 16.04 29.68
N LEU A 305 16.39 16.64 28.50
CA LEU A 305 16.53 15.92 27.23
C LEU A 305 18.00 15.56 27.01
N SER A 306 18.28 14.33 26.59
CA SER A 306 19.65 13.85 26.33
C SER A 306 19.92 13.66 24.85
N SER A 307 19.27 12.69 24.20
CA SER A 307 19.51 12.34 22.79
C SER A 307 18.21 12.24 22.01
N LEU A 308 18.19 12.80 20.80
CA LEU A 308 17.09 12.62 19.85
C LEU A 308 17.12 11.18 19.31
N LEU A 309 16.02 10.44 19.48
CA LEU A 309 15.87 9.06 19.03
C LEU A 309 15.16 8.96 17.69
N GLN A 310 14.12 9.78 17.49
CA GLN A 310 13.36 9.83 16.24
C GLN A 310 12.91 11.26 15.96
N GLU A 311 12.89 11.63 14.69
CA GLU A 311 12.42 12.92 14.20
C GLU A 311 11.61 12.72 12.91
N GLY A 312 10.44 13.32 12.87
CA GLY A 312 9.62 13.46 11.66
C GLY A 312 9.58 14.92 11.20
N THR A 313 8.56 15.29 10.45
CA THR A 313 8.36 16.67 10.01
C THR A 313 8.14 17.60 11.19
N PHE A 314 7.30 17.19 12.15
CA PHE A 314 6.93 17.98 13.31
C PHE A 314 7.11 17.24 14.63
N GLY A 315 6.99 15.92 14.67
CA GLY A 315 7.15 15.08 15.85
C GLY A 315 8.62 14.80 16.17
N ARG A 316 8.94 14.78 17.46
CA ARG A 316 10.26 14.36 17.96
C ARG A 316 10.11 13.46 19.16
N VAL A 317 10.97 12.45 19.23
CA VAL A 317 11.10 11.55 20.38
C VAL A 317 12.52 11.65 20.90
N TYR A 318 12.66 12.10 22.14
CA TYR A 318 13.93 12.17 22.84
C TYR A 318 14.04 11.08 23.90
N ARG A 319 15.26 10.66 24.18
CA ARG A 319 15.64 10.12 25.48
C ARG A 319 15.91 11.29 26.42
N GLY A 320 15.61 11.11 27.71
CA GLY A 320 15.91 12.09 28.73
C GLY A 320 15.89 11.49 30.12
N THR A 321 16.03 12.36 31.12
CA THR A 321 15.90 12.03 32.54
C THR A 321 14.83 12.89 33.18
N TYR A 322 14.04 12.29 34.06
CA TYR A 322 13.06 12.95 34.91
C TYR A 322 13.50 12.87 36.37
N ASN A 323 13.47 14.01 37.09
CA ASN A 323 13.99 14.15 38.46
C ASN A 323 15.43 13.63 38.63
N ASP A 324 16.27 13.79 37.60
CA ASP A 324 17.68 13.37 37.51
C ASP A 324 17.97 11.86 37.69
N ASN A 325 16.96 11.04 38.00
CA ASN A 325 17.15 9.64 38.40
C ASN A 325 16.29 8.63 37.59
N GLN A 326 15.32 9.10 36.81
CA GLN A 326 14.44 8.24 36.04
C GLN A 326 14.63 8.45 34.54
N ASP A 327 15.10 7.41 33.84
CA ASP A 327 15.19 7.42 32.38
C ASP A 327 13.80 7.44 31.75
N VAL A 328 13.59 8.36 30.81
CA VAL A 328 12.30 8.60 30.15
C VAL A 328 12.44 8.76 28.64
N LEU A 329 11.37 8.39 27.93
CA LEU A 329 11.11 8.85 26.57
C LEU A 329 10.26 10.12 26.64
N VAL A 330 10.59 11.10 25.80
CA VAL A 330 9.89 12.38 25.72
C VAL A 330 9.39 12.56 24.29
N LYS A 331 8.07 12.45 24.10
CA LYS A 331 7.40 12.79 22.83
C LYS A 331 7.03 14.27 22.86
N THR A 332 7.46 15.02 21.86
CA THR A 332 7.21 16.46 21.72
C THR A 332 7.01 16.82 20.25
N VAL A 333 6.59 18.06 20.00
CA VAL A 333 6.57 18.63 18.65
C VAL A 333 7.63 19.72 18.44
N ALA A 334 7.87 20.05 17.16
CA ALA A 334 8.66 21.17 16.69
C ALA A 334 8.05 22.50 17.11
N GLN A 335 8.89 23.54 17.22
CA GLN A 335 8.41 24.91 17.44
C GLN A 335 7.47 25.40 16.34
N HIS A 336 7.63 24.91 15.11
CA HIS A 336 6.79 25.27 13.97
C HIS A 336 5.53 24.39 13.81
N ALA A 337 5.27 23.46 14.75
CA ALA A 337 4.10 22.61 14.68
C ALA A 337 2.81 23.44 14.88
N SER A 338 1.78 23.09 14.12
CA SER A 338 0.45 23.67 14.22
C SER A 338 -0.25 23.29 15.53
N GLN A 339 -1.24 24.09 15.93
CA GLN A 339 -2.08 23.79 17.10
C GLN A 339 -2.78 22.42 16.98
N MET A 340 -3.19 22.03 15.76
CA MET A 340 -3.81 20.71 15.54
C MET A 340 -2.82 19.57 15.82
N GLN A 341 -1.56 19.70 15.42
CA GLN A 341 -0.53 18.69 15.69
C GLN A 341 -0.21 18.60 17.19
N VAL A 342 -0.19 19.73 17.90
CA VAL A 342 -0.09 19.76 19.36
C VAL A 342 -1.27 19.07 20.02
N LEU A 343 -2.49 19.36 19.56
CA LEU A 343 -3.71 18.74 20.08
C LEU A 343 -3.69 17.22 19.90
N LEU A 344 -3.31 16.74 18.71
CA LEU A 344 -3.18 15.31 18.43
C LEU A 344 -2.13 14.63 19.31
N LEU A 345 -0.98 15.29 19.56
CA LEU A 345 0.03 14.77 20.50
C LEU A 345 -0.59 14.52 21.88
N LEU A 346 -1.35 15.49 22.41
CA LEU A 346 -1.94 15.40 23.74
C LEU A 346 -3.12 14.41 23.78
N GLN A 347 -4.02 14.46 22.80
CA GLN A 347 -5.19 13.59 22.73
C GLN A 347 -4.80 12.11 22.60
N GLU A 348 -3.93 11.78 21.64
CA GLU A 348 -3.50 10.40 21.42
C GLU A 348 -2.49 9.95 22.46
N GLY A 349 -1.63 10.85 22.93
CA GLY A 349 -0.67 10.56 24.00
C GLY A 349 -1.37 10.13 25.29
N MET A 350 -2.53 10.70 25.61
CA MET A 350 -3.31 10.35 26.80
C MET A 350 -4.18 9.07 26.64
N LEU A 351 -4.08 8.35 25.51
CA LEU A 351 -4.86 7.13 25.27
C LEU A 351 -4.65 6.08 26.38
N LEU A 352 -3.39 5.86 26.75
CA LEU A 352 -2.98 4.85 27.73
C LEU A 352 -2.88 5.38 29.16
N TYR A 353 -3.52 6.53 29.43
CA TYR A 353 -3.55 7.14 30.75
C TYR A 353 -4.12 6.18 31.81
N GLY A 354 -3.36 5.96 32.89
CA GLY A 354 -3.80 5.18 34.04
C GLY A 354 -3.74 3.66 33.85
N ALA A 355 -3.27 3.17 32.70
CA ALA A 355 -3.11 1.74 32.46
C ALA A 355 -1.98 1.18 33.34
N SER A 356 -2.26 0.11 34.09
CA SER A 356 -1.29 -0.51 35.00
C SER A 356 -1.02 -1.95 34.60
N HIS A 357 -0.11 -2.12 33.64
CA HIS A 357 0.28 -3.43 33.13
C HIS A 357 1.75 -3.41 32.64
N PRO A 358 2.56 -4.45 32.89
CA PRO A 358 3.98 -4.47 32.51
C PRO A 358 4.23 -4.31 30.99
N GLY A 359 3.30 -4.83 30.17
CA GLY A 359 3.33 -4.73 28.71
C GLY A 359 2.69 -3.46 28.12
N ILE A 360 2.33 -2.46 28.94
CA ILE A 360 1.77 -1.18 28.48
C ILE A 360 2.71 -0.03 28.88
N LEU A 361 3.01 0.84 27.93
CA LEU A 361 3.76 2.08 28.15
C LEU A 361 2.81 3.21 28.54
N SER A 362 2.33 3.20 29.78
CA SER A 362 1.47 4.28 30.30
C SER A 362 2.24 5.60 30.38
N VAL A 363 1.52 6.68 30.12
CA VAL A 363 2.01 8.05 30.31
C VAL A 363 2.46 8.25 31.76
N LEU A 364 3.64 8.84 31.94
CA LEU A 364 4.21 9.21 33.23
C LEU A 364 3.88 10.65 33.62
N GLY A 365 3.91 11.57 32.66
CA GLY A 365 3.76 13.00 32.93
C GLY A 365 3.56 13.81 31.65
N VAL A 366 3.04 15.02 31.80
CA VAL A 366 2.84 15.98 30.71
C VAL A 366 3.37 17.34 31.16
N SER A 367 4.07 18.04 30.30
CA SER A 367 4.45 19.43 30.57
C SER A 367 3.83 20.33 29.51
N ILE A 368 3.08 21.33 29.96
CA ILE A 368 2.47 22.38 29.15
C ILE A 368 2.86 23.70 29.83
N GLU A 369 3.78 24.43 29.21
CA GLU A 369 4.22 25.74 29.69
C GLU A 369 4.04 26.78 28.59
N ASP A 370 3.67 27.99 28.99
CA ASP A 370 3.45 29.11 28.07
C ASP A 370 4.70 29.35 27.20
N HIS A 371 4.47 29.63 25.92
CA HIS A 371 5.52 29.92 24.93
C HIS A 371 6.53 28.79 24.65
N THR A 372 6.26 27.56 25.10
CA THR A 372 7.07 26.39 24.76
C THR A 372 6.22 25.28 24.14
N THR A 373 6.86 24.34 23.43
CA THR A 373 6.16 23.16 22.93
C THR A 373 5.90 22.17 24.07
N PRO A 374 4.68 21.61 24.16
CA PRO A 374 4.36 20.63 25.18
C PRO A 374 5.05 19.30 24.88
N PHE A 375 5.27 18.52 25.94
CA PHE A 375 5.76 17.16 25.80
C PHE A 375 5.05 16.18 26.73
N VAL A 376 5.08 14.92 26.32
CA VAL A 376 4.54 13.78 27.06
C VAL A 376 5.69 12.85 27.43
N LEU A 377 5.76 12.45 28.70
CA LEU A 377 6.78 11.59 29.28
C LEU A 377 6.30 10.16 29.39
N TYR A 378 7.20 9.22 29.12
CA TYR A 378 6.97 7.78 29.27
C TYR A 378 8.16 7.14 29.99
N PRO A 379 7.93 6.14 30.87
CA PRO A 379 9.02 5.45 31.56
C PRO A 379 9.81 4.60 30.56
N ALA A 380 11.13 4.80 30.49
CA ALA A 380 11.93 4.16 29.46
C ALA A 380 13.27 3.68 30.02
N PRO A 381 13.36 2.41 30.43
CA PRO A 381 14.62 1.81 30.84
C PRO A 381 15.70 1.96 29.78
N ASN A 382 16.95 1.77 30.21
CA ASN A 382 18.09 1.82 29.29
C ASN A 382 17.89 0.88 28.10
N GLN A 383 18.37 1.33 26.93
CA GLN A 383 18.27 0.62 25.64
C GLN A 383 16.84 0.40 25.08
N THR A 384 15.80 1.02 25.64
CA THR A 384 14.48 1.07 24.98
C THR A 384 14.57 1.61 23.54
N ARG A 385 14.04 0.85 22.57
CA ARG A 385 13.95 1.18 21.13
C ARG A 385 12.53 1.00 20.62
N ASN A 386 12.21 1.64 19.51
CA ASN A 386 10.98 1.33 18.75
C ASN A 386 11.09 -0.07 18.11
N LEU A 387 10.05 -0.89 18.24
CA LEU A 387 10.06 -2.29 17.80
C LEU A 387 10.20 -2.42 16.28
N LYS A 388 9.51 -1.60 15.47
CA LYS A 388 9.69 -1.60 14.01
C LYS A 388 11.14 -1.31 13.63
N LEU A 389 11.75 -0.28 14.23
CA LEU A 389 13.14 0.08 13.97
C LEU A 389 14.13 -0.99 14.43
N PHE A 390 13.84 -1.68 15.54
CA PHE A 390 14.62 -2.83 15.99
C PHE A 390 14.57 -3.98 14.98
N LEU A 391 13.40 -4.30 14.44
CA LEU A 391 13.22 -5.37 13.45
C LEU A 391 13.83 -5.06 12.09
N LEU A 392 13.92 -3.78 11.71
CA LEU A 392 14.55 -3.34 10.46
C LEU A 392 16.08 -3.29 10.54
N ASP A 393 16.65 -3.27 11.74
CA ASP A 393 18.10 -3.27 11.96
C ASP A 393 18.69 -4.65 11.61
N PRO A 394 19.53 -4.77 10.55
CA PRO A 394 20.04 -6.07 10.10
C PRO A 394 20.85 -6.83 11.15
N ALA A 395 21.46 -6.13 12.11
CA ALA A 395 22.20 -6.75 13.21
C ALA A 395 21.26 -7.43 14.22
N CYS A 396 20.06 -6.87 14.41
CA CYS A 396 19.05 -7.38 15.33
C CYS A 396 18.12 -8.40 14.63
N ALA A 397 17.63 -8.07 13.44
CA ALA A 397 16.65 -8.85 12.67
C ALA A 397 17.04 -10.32 12.48
N ARG A 398 18.32 -10.58 12.19
CA ARG A 398 18.83 -11.94 11.94
C ARG A 398 18.91 -12.82 13.19
N THR A 399 18.72 -12.24 14.37
CA THR A 399 18.88 -12.94 15.65
C THR A 399 17.55 -13.32 16.30
N VAL A 400 16.43 -12.76 15.84
CA VAL A 400 15.12 -13.02 16.43
C VAL A 400 14.59 -14.38 15.95
N THR A 401 14.47 -15.33 16.88
CA THR A 401 13.93 -16.67 16.63
C THR A 401 12.41 -16.70 16.71
N THR A 402 11.78 -17.73 16.14
CA THR A 402 10.32 -17.93 16.24
C THR A 402 9.85 -18.00 17.70
N ILE A 403 10.61 -18.64 18.59
CA ILE A 403 10.29 -18.71 20.03
C ILE A 403 10.24 -17.30 20.63
N GLN A 404 11.23 -16.47 20.32
CA GLN A 404 11.26 -15.07 20.79
C GLN A 404 10.12 -14.23 20.20
N ILE A 405 9.71 -14.48 18.95
CA ILE A 405 8.53 -13.85 18.36
C ILE A 405 7.29 -14.22 19.18
N VAL A 406 7.06 -15.50 19.46
CA VAL A 406 5.90 -15.95 20.25
C VAL A 406 5.91 -15.31 21.64
N MET A 407 7.07 -15.22 22.30
CA MET A 407 7.20 -14.54 23.60
C MET A 407 6.84 -13.05 23.54
N MET A 408 7.21 -12.35 22.46
CA MET A 408 6.82 -10.95 22.27
C MET A 408 5.32 -10.81 22.01
N VAL A 409 4.75 -11.69 21.18
CA VAL A 409 3.33 -11.70 20.85
C VAL A 409 2.49 -11.99 22.09
N GLU A 410 2.89 -12.95 22.93
CA GLU A 410 2.20 -13.28 24.19
C GLU A 410 2.16 -12.08 25.15
N GLN A 411 3.29 -11.38 25.35
CA GLN A 411 3.36 -10.17 26.17
C GLN A 411 2.40 -9.07 25.68
N LEU A 412 2.31 -8.87 24.36
CA LEU A 412 1.42 -7.87 23.76
C LEU A 412 -0.05 -8.32 23.81
N ALA A 413 -0.33 -9.61 23.68
CA ALA A 413 -1.68 -10.15 23.85
C ALA A 413 -2.22 -9.91 25.25
N MET A 414 -1.39 -10.15 26.30
CA MET A 414 -1.74 -9.84 27.69
C MET A 414 -2.01 -8.33 27.90
N ALA A 415 -1.21 -7.47 27.27
CA ALA A 415 -1.39 -6.02 27.36
C ALA A 415 -2.70 -5.55 26.72
N LEU A 416 -3.06 -6.14 25.57
CA LEU A 416 -4.29 -5.81 24.85
C LEU A 416 -5.54 -6.33 25.57
N ASP A 417 -5.48 -7.53 26.14
CA ASP A 417 -6.53 -8.07 27.00
C ASP A 417 -6.80 -7.15 28.21
N HIS A 418 -5.72 -6.65 28.84
CA HIS A 418 -5.84 -5.67 29.91
C HIS A 418 -6.52 -4.38 29.45
N LEU A 419 -6.14 -3.80 28.29
CA LEU A 419 -6.79 -2.60 27.76
C LEU A 419 -8.27 -2.82 27.47
N HIS A 420 -8.61 -3.95 26.85
CA HIS A 420 -9.98 -4.30 26.47
C HIS A 420 -10.87 -4.50 27.70
N SER A 421 -10.35 -5.14 28.76
CA SER A 421 -11.06 -5.25 30.04
C SER A 421 -11.39 -3.91 30.70
N HIS A 422 -10.70 -2.82 30.31
CA HIS A 422 -10.95 -1.44 30.75
C HIS A 422 -11.72 -0.61 29.71
N GLY A 423 -12.24 -1.25 28.65
CA GLY A 423 -13.03 -0.59 27.60
C GLY A 423 -12.22 0.30 26.65
N VAL A 424 -10.91 0.10 26.57
CA VAL A 424 -10.02 0.89 25.69
C VAL A 424 -9.70 0.11 24.42
N VAL A 425 -10.13 0.61 23.27
CA VAL A 425 -9.73 0.10 21.94
C VAL A 425 -8.54 0.91 21.44
N HIS A 426 -7.46 0.23 21.04
CA HIS A 426 -6.20 0.86 20.64
C HIS A 426 -6.28 1.51 19.24
N LYS A 427 -6.97 0.88 18.28
CA LYS A 427 -7.25 1.37 16.90
C LYS A 427 -6.07 1.43 15.93
N ASP A 428 -4.84 1.42 16.43
CA ASP A 428 -3.62 1.47 15.60
C ASP A 428 -2.53 0.54 16.16
N ILE A 429 -2.84 -0.75 16.26
CA ILE A 429 -1.87 -1.77 16.69
C ILE A 429 -0.95 -2.10 15.52
N ALA A 430 0.35 -1.88 15.73
CA ALA A 430 1.40 -2.16 14.75
C ALA A 430 2.77 -2.17 15.43
N SER A 431 3.78 -2.72 14.76
CA SER A 431 5.15 -2.78 15.31
C SER A 431 5.72 -1.37 15.59
N ARG A 432 5.32 -0.36 14.82
CA ARG A 432 5.71 1.05 15.02
C ARG A 432 5.17 1.67 16.31
N ASN A 433 4.11 1.11 16.88
CA ASN A 433 3.48 1.57 18.12
C ASN A 433 3.83 0.64 19.30
N CYS A 434 4.92 -0.12 19.18
CA CYS A 434 5.48 -0.91 20.27
C CYS A 434 6.93 -0.47 20.54
N ILE A 435 7.36 -0.63 21.79
CA ILE A 435 8.76 -0.49 22.19
C ILE A 435 9.31 -1.83 22.66
N ILE A 436 10.63 -1.97 22.60
CA ILE A 436 11.37 -3.16 23.01
C ILE A 436 12.66 -2.77 23.73
N ASP A 437 13.10 -3.60 24.67
CA ASP A 437 14.42 -3.50 25.29
C ASP A 437 15.33 -4.69 24.95
N ASP A 438 16.58 -4.63 25.40
CA ASP A 438 17.59 -5.66 25.12
C ASP A 438 17.29 -7.03 25.74
N GLN A 439 16.27 -7.14 26.60
CA GLN A 439 15.78 -8.41 27.14
C GLN A 439 14.52 -8.91 26.38
N LEU A 440 14.21 -8.32 25.23
CA LEU A 440 13.03 -8.63 24.42
C LEU A 440 11.70 -8.46 25.18
N ARG A 441 11.69 -7.56 26.18
CA ARG A 441 10.44 -7.14 26.82
C ARG A 441 9.79 -6.09 25.94
N VAL A 442 8.58 -6.38 25.48
CA VAL A 442 7.84 -5.50 24.58
C VAL A 442 6.73 -4.79 25.33
N LYS A 443 6.49 -3.52 24.97
CA LYS A 443 5.37 -2.76 25.50
C LYS A 443 4.60 -2.07 24.38
N LEU A 444 3.28 -2.11 24.49
CA LEU A 444 2.37 -1.35 23.65
C LEU A 444 2.45 0.12 24.04
N SER A 445 2.60 1.00 23.06
CA SER A 445 2.65 2.46 23.22
C SER A 445 1.55 3.12 22.41
N ASP A 446 1.21 4.35 22.79
CA ASP A 446 0.26 5.17 22.06
C ASP A 446 0.78 5.54 20.65
N SER A 447 -0.16 5.89 19.77
CA SER A 447 0.10 6.25 18.38
C SER A 447 0.40 7.74 18.16
N SER A 448 0.59 8.53 19.23
CA SER A 448 0.92 9.94 19.06
C SER A 448 2.22 10.08 18.29
N LEU A 449 2.19 10.98 17.31
CA LEU A 449 3.27 11.24 16.33
C LEU A 449 3.52 10.14 15.30
N SER A 450 2.91 8.95 15.39
CA SER A 450 3.24 7.83 14.50
C SER A 450 2.99 8.13 13.02
N ARG A 451 1.97 8.93 12.71
CA ARG A 451 1.70 9.44 11.34
C ARG A 451 2.85 10.25 10.75
N ASP A 452 3.61 10.94 11.59
CA ASP A 452 4.73 11.78 11.17
C ASP A 452 6.08 11.04 11.23
N LEU A 453 6.22 10.10 12.17
CA LEU A 453 7.43 9.29 12.33
C LEU A 453 7.49 8.11 11.34
N PHE A 454 6.33 7.61 10.90
CA PHE A 454 6.20 6.47 9.97
C PHE A 454 5.22 6.77 8.83
N PRO A 455 5.43 7.84 8.04
CA PRO A 455 4.45 8.32 7.07
C PRO A 455 4.12 7.30 5.96
N ALA A 456 5.02 6.36 5.65
CA ALA A 456 4.80 5.31 4.67
C ALA A 456 3.70 4.30 5.08
N ASP A 457 3.37 4.23 6.37
CA ASP A 457 2.37 3.31 6.90
C ASP A 457 0.95 3.89 6.91
N TYR A 458 0.80 5.18 6.62
CA TYR A 458 -0.48 5.88 6.68
C TYR A 458 -0.88 6.43 5.31
N ASN A 459 -2.16 6.31 4.97
CA ASN A 459 -2.71 6.76 3.70
C ASN A 459 -4.05 7.49 3.90
N CYS A 460 -4.32 8.47 3.03
CA CYS A 460 -5.62 9.15 2.94
C CYS A 460 -6.41 8.54 1.77
N LEU A 461 -7.61 8.01 2.03
CA LEU A 461 -8.46 7.45 0.97
C LEU A 461 -9.48 8.47 0.46
N GLY A 462 -9.00 9.68 0.15
CA GLY A 462 -9.82 10.77 -0.42
C GLY A 462 -10.66 11.58 0.58
N ASP A 463 -10.59 11.28 1.87
CA ASP A 463 -11.36 11.94 2.95
C ASP A 463 -10.52 12.80 3.90
N SER A 464 -9.35 13.27 3.45
CA SER A 464 -8.38 14.09 4.22
C SER A 464 -7.92 13.48 5.56
N GLU A 465 -8.31 12.24 5.86
CA GLU A 465 -7.98 11.53 7.09
C GLU A 465 -6.88 10.51 6.81
N ASN A 466 -5.73 10.73 7.43
CA ASN A 466 -4.57 9.86 7.27
C ASN A 466 -4.65 8.68 8.26
N ARG A 467 -4.80 7.46 7.74
CA ARG A 467 -5.06 6.25 8.55
C ARG A 467 -4.17 5.07 8.16
N PRO A 468 -3.91 4.11 9.07
CA PRO A 468 -3.03 2.97 8.80
C PRO A 468 -3.74 1.88 7.99
N VAL A 469 -4.15 2.20 6.76
CA VAL A 469 -5.06 1.40 5.90
C VAL A 469 -4.71 -0.10 5.87
N LYS A 470 -3.42 -0.42 5.81
CA LYS A 470 -2.92 -1.80 5.66
C LYS A 470 -2.99 -2.65 6.93
N TRP A 471 -3.30 -2.04 8.08
CA TRP A 471 -3.53 -2.71 9.37
C TRP A 471 -5.01 -2.74 9.76
N MET A 472 -5.87 -2.01 9.06
CA MET A 472 -7.27 -1.87 9.43
C MET A 472 -8.10 -3.10 9.01
N SER A 473 -9.04 -3.47 9.87
CA SER A 473 -10.08 -4.43 9.54
C SER A 473 -11.06 -3.89 8.50
N LEU A 474 -11.81 -4.77 7.85
CA LEU A 474 -12.74 -4.37 6.79
C LEU A 474 -13.82 -3.40 7.32
N GLU A 475 -14.42 -3.68 8.48
CA GLU A 475 -15.43 -2.79 9.08
C GLU A 475 -14.87 -1.43 9.50
N ALA A 476 -13.59 -1.37 9.89
CA ALA A 476 -12.91 -0.12 10.18
C ALA A 476 -12.66 0.69 8.90
N LEU A 477 -12.30 0.03 7.79
CA LEU A 477 -12.14 0.68 6.48
C LEU A 477 -13.46 1.22 5.93
N GLN A 478 -14.53 0.43 6.00
CA GLN A 478 -15.82 0.75 5.38
C GLN A 478 -16.66 1.73 6.19
N HIS A 479 -16.65 1.57 7.52
CA HIS A 479 -17.63 2.20 8.40
C HIS A 479 -17.00 2.98 9.55
N LYS A 480 -15.65 3.05 9.61
CA LYS A 480 -14.92 3.64 10.73
C LYS A 480 -15.35 3.05 12.08
N GLN A 481 -15.74 1.76 12.07
CA GLN A 481 -16.13 1.02 13.26
C GLN A 481 -14.90 0.38 13.88
N PHE A 482 -14.59 0.76 15.11
CA PHE A 482 -13.46 0.24 15.87
C PHE A 482 -13.98 -0.51 17.10
N SER A 483 -13.39 -1.67 17.36
CA SER A 483 -13.75 -2.58 18.45
C SER A 483 -12.55 -3.43 18.86
N GLU A 484 -12.71 -4.24 19.90
CA GLU A 484 -11.74 -5.26 20.30
C GLU A 484 -11.43 -6.23 19.14
N ALA A 485 -12.44 -6.54 18.30
CA ALA A 485 -12.28 -7.39 17.14
C ALA A 485 -11.49 -6.72 15.99
N SER A 486 -11.57 -5.38 15.84
CA SER A 486 -10.70 -4.67 14.88
C SER A 486 -9.26 -4.61 15.38
N ASP A 487 -9.05 -4.54 16.70
CA ASP A 487 -7.72 -4.66 17.32
C ASP A 487 -7.15 -6.07 17.12
N SER A 488 -7.97 -7.13 17.25
CA SER A 488 -7.57 -8.52 16.94
C SER A 488 -7.08 -8.65 15.50
N TRP A 489 -7.75 -8.03 14.52
CA TRP A 489 -7.27 -7.99 13.13
C TRP A 489 -5.89 -7.34 12.99
N ALA A 490 -5.72 -6.15 13.58
CA ALA A 490 -4.45 -5.41 13.55
C ALA A 490 -3.33 -6.19 14.27
N PHE A 491 -3.66 -6.92 15.32
CA PHE A 491 -2.76 -7.82 16.02
C PHE A 491 -2.29 -9.00 15.15
N GLY A 492 -3.18 -9.55 14.31
CA GLY A 492 -2.79 -10.50 13.25
C GLY A 492 -1.73 -9.92 12.30
N VAL A 493 -1.91 -8.67 11.86
CA VAL A 493 -0.93 -7.98 11.01
C VAL A 493 0.39 -7.74 11.76
N LEU A 494 0.35 -7.38 13.04
CA LEU A 494 1.53 -7.23 13.89
C LEU A 494 2.31 -8.56 14.03
N MET A 495 1.63 -9.69 14.23
CA MET A 495 2.28 -11.01 14.24
C MET A 495 3.00 -11.29 12.91
N TRP A 496 2.37 -10.91 11.79
CA TRP A 496 2.99 -11.02 10.47
C TRP A 496 4.21 -10.09 10.31
N GLU A 497 4.16 -8.86 10.83
CA GLU A 497 5.32 -7.95 10.86
C GLU A 497 6.49 -8.58 11.63
N LEU A 498 6.24 -9.21 12.77
CA LEU A 498 7.29 -9.87 13.56
C LEU A 498 7.93 -11.02 12.80
N CYS A 499 7.13 -11.89 12.18
CA CYS A 499 7.62 -13.02 11.39
C CYS A 499 8.35 -12.62 10.11
N THR A 500 8.16 -11.39 9.63
CA THR A 500 8.79 -10.90 8.39
C THR A 500 9.91 -9.91 8.62
N SER A 501 10.28 -9.64 9.87
CA SER A 501 11.23 -8.57 10.23
C SER A 501 10.78 -7.20 9.72
N ALA A 502 9.52 -6.86 10.03
CA ALA A 502 8.86 -5.59 9.71
C ALA A 502 8.82 -5.24 8.21
N LYS A 503 8.58 -6.25 7.35
CA LYS A 503 8.20 -5.96 5.94
C LYS A 503 6.91 -5.15 5.91
N GLN A 504 6.72 -4.38 4.84
CA GLN A 504 5.47 -3.69 4.60
C GLN A 504 4.36 -4.73 4.36
N PRO A 505 3.28 -4.76 5.17
CA PRO A 505 2.13 -5.62 4.87
C PRO A 505 1.49 -5.18 3.56
N TYR A 506 1.00 -6.12 2.76
CA TYR A 506 0.32 -5.86 1.49
C TYR A 506 1.09 -4.87 0.59
N ALA A 507 2.41 -5.01 0.46
CA ALA A 507 3.27 -4.04 -0.22
C ALA A 507 2.83 -3.78 -1.67
N GLU A 508 2.33 -4.82 -2.32
CA GLU A 508 1.82 -4.86 -3.69
C GLU A 508 0.40 -4.30 -3.87
N VAL A 509 -0.34 -4.10 -2.78
CA VAL A 509 -1.73 -3.63 -2.83
C VAL A 509 -1.75 -2.11 -2.61
N ASP A 510 -2.39 -1.42 -3.54
CA ASP A 510 -2.68 0.00 -3.41
C ASP A 510 -3.67 0.23 -2.23
N PRO A 511 -3.41 1.18 -1.32
CA PRO A 511 -4.32 1.48 -0.21
C PRO A 511 -5.78 1.72 -0.62
N PHE A 512 -6.05 2.30 -1.79
CA PHE A 512 -7.42 2.51 -2.29
C PHE A 512 -8.13 1.21 -2.68
N GLU A 513 -7.39 0.18 -3.05
CA GLU A 513 -7.95 -1.14 -3.39
C GLU A 513 -8.07 -2.05 -2.17
N MET A 514 -7.57 -1.64 -1.00
CA MET A 514 -7.50 -2.49 0.19
C MET A 514 -8.86 -3.04 0.60
N GLU A 515 -9.90 -2.21 0.61
CA GLU A 515 -11.27 -2.64 0.94
C GLU A 515 -11.75 -3.76 0.00
N HIS A 516 -11.60 -3.56 -1.31
CA HIS A 516 -12.01 -4.54 -2.32
C HIS A 516 -11.19 -5.83 -2.24
N TYR A 517 -9.87 -5.70 -2.06
CA TYR A 517 -8.96 -6.82 -1.90
C TYR A 517 -9.34 -7.71 -0.71
N LEU A 518 -9.67 -7.10 0.44
CA LEU A 518 -10.09 -7.83 1.63
C LEU A 518 -11.49 -8.44 1.49
N LYS A 519 -12.42 -7.76 0.81
CA LYS A 519 -13.76 -8.28 0.48
C LYS A 519 -13.71 -9.53 -0.39
N ASP A 520 -12.78 -9.59 -1.35
CA ASP A 520 -12.57 -10.73 -2.23
C ASP A 520 -11.93 -11.94 -1.52
N GLY A 521 -11.64 -11.81 -0.22
CA GLY A 521 -11.11 -12.87 0.63
C GLY A 521 -9.59 -13.01 0.58
N TYR A 522 -8.88 -12.09 -0.07
CA TYR A 522 -7.42 -12.11 -0.07
C TYR A 522 -6.87 -11.67 1.28
N ARG A 523 -5.76 -12.28 1.70
CA ARG A 523 -5.06 -12.04 2.97
C ARG A 523 -3.55 -12.06 2.74
N LEU A 524 -2.79 -11.62 3.74
CA LEU A 524 -1.33 -11.73 3.74
C LEU A 524 -0.92 -13.19 3.55
N ALA A 525 0.10 -13.41 2.71
CA ALA A 525 0.68 -14.73 2.54
C ALA A 525 1.49 -15.13 3.80
N GLN A 526 1.57 -16.44 4.04
CA GLN A 526 2.38 -16.99 5.12
C GLN A 526 3.85 -16.55 4.99
N PRO A 527 4.46 -15.99 6.05
CA PRO A 527 5.88 -15.64 6.03
C PRO A 527 6.78 -16.86 5.83
N PHE A 528 7.93 -16.64 5.19
CA PHE A 528 8.94 -17.68 5.05
C PHE A 528 9.42 -18.16 6.44
N ASN A 529 9.54 -19.48 6.63
CA ASN A 529 9.86 -20.12 7.92
C ASN A 529 8.87 -19.85 9.07
N CYS A 530 7.65 -19.37 8.79
CA CYS A 530 6.59 -19.28 9.79
C CYS A 530 5.87 -20.62 9.93
N PRO A 531 5.80 -21.23 11.13
CA PRO A 531 5.04 -22.47 11.34
C PRO A 531 3.56 -22.31 10.99
N ASP A 532 2.97 -23.37 10.47
CA ASP A 532 1.58 -23.39 9.99
C ASP A 532 0.59 -23.07 11.10
N GLU A 533 0.86 -23.54 12.32
CA GLU A 533 0.03 -23.29 13.50
C GLU A 533 0.05 -21.80 13.88
N LEU A 534 1.22 -21.15 13.83
CA LEU A 534 1.33 -19.72 14.11
C LEU A 534 0.62 -18.89 13.03
N PHE A 535 0.78 -19.25 11.76
CA PHE A 535 0.06 -18.58 10.66
C PHE A 535 -1.45 -18.80 10.77
N THR A 536 -1.89 -19.97 11.23
CA THR A 536 -3.31 -20.26 11.48
C THR A 536 -3.89 -19.33 12.54
N ILE A 537 -3.15 -19.03 13.61
CA ILE A 537 -3.56 -18.02 14.61
C ILE A 537 -3.72 -16.64 13.95
N MET A 538 -2.79 -16.23 13.09
CA MET A 538 -2.91 -14.96 12.32
C MET A 538 -4.15 -14.98 11.41
N ALA A 539 -4.40 -16.08 10.71
CA ALA A 539 -5.53 -16.20 9.80
C ALA A 539 -6.89 -16.09 10.52
N TYR A 540 -7.02 -16.64 11.73
CA TYR A 540 -8.22 -16.47 12.56
C TYR A 540 -8.46 -15.00 12.96
N CYS A 541 -7.41 -14.22 13.17
CA CYS A 541 -7.52 -12.78 13.42
C CYS A 541 -8.11 -12.03 12.21
N TRP A 542 -7.99 -12.58 11.00
CA TRP A 542 -8.46 -11.96 9.76
C TRP A 542 -9.78 -12.54 9.23
N ALA A 543 -10.56 -13.18 10.11
CA ALA A 543 -11.93 -13.57 9.80
C ALA A 543 -12.75 -12.34 9.36
N LEU A 544 -13.60 -12.53 8.35
CA LEU A 544 -14.38 -11.44 7.75
C LEU A 544 -15.38 -10.88 8.76
N LEU A 545 -16.09 -11.76 9.47
CA LEU A 545 -17.02 -11.38 10.52
C LEU A 545 -16.27 -11.05 11.81
N PRO A 546 -16.46 -9.87 12.41
CA PRO A 546 -15.77 -9.49 13.65
C PRO A 546 -15.98 -10.47 14.80
N GLY A 547 -17.18 -11.06 14.92
CA GLY A 547 -17.51 -12.03 15.97
C GLY A 547 -16.88 -13.40 15.83
N GLU A 548 -16.25 -13.71 14.68
CA GLU A 548 -15.51 -14.96 14.47
C GLU A 548 -14.02 -14.83 14.82
N ARG A 549 -13.54 -13.61 15.06
CA ARG A 549 -12.15 -13.35 15.42
C ARG A 549 -11.94 -13.74 16.89
N PRO A 550 -10.76 -14.27 17.26
CA PRO A 550 -10.48 -14.62 18.63
C PRO A 550 -10.36 -13.36 19.48
N THR A 551 -10.87 -13.47 20.71
CA THR A 551 -10.61 -12.51 21.80
C THR A 551 -9.15 -12.61 22.24
N PHE A 552 -8.64 -11.59 22.94
CA PHE A 552 -7.26 -11.62 23.43
C PHE A 552 -7.02 -12.70 24.50
N ALA A 553 -8.02 -13.04 25.32
CA ALA A 553 -7.98 -14.21 26.19
C ALA A 553 -7.81 -15.53 25.41
N GLN A 554 -8.53 -15.70 24.29
CA GLN A 554 -8.39 -16.88 23.43
C GLN A 554 -7.02 -16.90 22.71
N LEU A 555 -6.54 -15.76 22.23
CA LEU A 555 -5.22 -15.62 21.62
C LEU A 555 -4.11 -16.02 22.59
N GLN A 556 -4.19 -15.58 23.86
CA GLN A 556 -3.25 -15.98 24.91
C GLN A 556 -3.20 -17.50 25.07
N SER A 557 -4.36 -18.17 25.15
CA SER A 557 -4.41 -19.63 25.24
C SER A 557 -3.75 -20.30 24.03
N CYS A 558 -4.10 -19.86 22.81
CA CYS A 558 -3.55 -20.44 21.58
C CYS A 558 -2.03 -20.24 21.48
N LEU A 559 -1.53 -19.06 21.86
CA LEU A 559 -0.10 -18.74 21.84
C LEU A 559 0.67 -19.54 22.90
N SER A 560 0.11 -19.73 24.09
CA SER A 560 0.71 -20.53 25.15
C SER A 560 0.80 -22.02 24.79
N ASP A 561 -0.25 -22.55 24.17
CA ASP A 561 -0.26 -23.92 23.63
C ASP A 561 0.79 -24.07 22.53
N PHE A 562 0.86 -23.11 21.60
CA PHE A 562 1.87 -23.10 20.54
C PHE A 562 3.30 -22.98 21.10
N TYR A 563 3.52 -22.11 22.08
CA TYR A 563 4.81 -21.97 22.78
C TYR A 563 5.25 -23.28 23.42
N SER A 564 4.33 -23.97 24.08
CA SER A 564 4.58 -25.27 24.71
C SER A 564 4.93 -26.36 23.68
N GLN A 565 4.34 -26.31 22.49
CA GLN A 565 4.65 -27.23 21.40
C GLN A 565 6.02 -26.92 20.79
N ILE A 566 6.28 -25.67 20.38
CA ILE A 566 7.53 -25.32 19.69
C ILE A 566 8.76 -25.57 20.58
N THR A 567 8.64 -25.36 21.90
CA THR A 567 9.73 -25.64 22.86
C THR A 567 10.01 -27.14 23.04
N ARG A 568 9.08 -28.03 22.61
CA ARG A 568 9.27 -29.49 22.64
C ARG A 568 9.81 -30.05 21.33
N TYR A 569 9.53 -29.39 20.19
CA TYR A 569 9.82 -29.92 18.85
C TYR A 569 10.97 -29.22 18.14
N VAL A 570 11.43 -28.07 18.63
CA VAL A 570 12.62 -27.31 18.19
C VAL A 570 13.62 -27.28 19.33
#